data_AF-A0A9X4KNW6-F1
#
_entry.id   AF-A0A9X4KNW6-F1
#
_cell.length_a   1.000
_cell.length_b   1.000
_cell.length_c   1.000
_cell.angle_alpha   90.00
_cell.angle_beta   90.00
_cell.angle_gamma   90.00
#
_symmetry.space_group_name_H-M   'P 1'
#
loop_
_entity.id
_entity.type
_entity.pdbx_description
1 polymer ?
#
loop_
_entity_poly.entity_id
_entity_poly.type
_entity_poly.pdbx_seq_one_letter_code
_entity_poly.pdbx_strand_id
1 'polypeptide(L)'
;MSKTLLNCFSNIYIRNPKKQVSVLVFDNLETIFHSEKLMDELGNLIVLLDDRRYAQYNVKFVIVGVPSGIIEYFSKTKNLTTISNRLSEISEVTRLNADQVTSFIKSGFIEELMINFESSSLYKKYEDHIAWVTNGIPQRLHEYCLEVCYFCEENNWSAKDQYLNLADQKWVAKSLSKNYVVIDNIMNSKETTVGTEILQTSTARSQSTSASSSPES
;
A
#
# COMPACT_ATOMS: atom_id res chain seq x y z
N MET A 1 0.22 -32.21 2.90
CA MET A 1 -0.30 -30.88 3.29
C MET A 1 -0.91 -30.85 4.70
N SER A 2 -1.84 -31.74 5.08
CA SER A 2 -2.64 -31.51 6.32
C SER A 2 -1.86 -31.44 7.64
N LYS A 3 -0.80 -32.25 7.84
CA LYS A 3 0.03 -32.18 9.07
C LYS A 3 0.79 -30.86 9.21
N THR A 4 1.36 -30.35 8.12
CA THR A 4 2.12 -29.10 8.13
C THR A 4 1.21 -27.91 8.43
N LEU A 5 0.03 -27.86 7.80
CA LEU A 5 -0.93 -26.80 8.03
C LEU A 5 -1.50 -26.80 9.45
N LEU A 6 -1.81 -27.99 9.99
CA LEU A 6 -2.28 -28.12 11.37
C LEU A 6 -1.23 -27.61 12.36
N ASN A 7 0.05 -27.89 12.11
CA ASN A 7 1.15 -27.36 12.90
C ASN A 7 1.24 -25.83 12.81
N CYS A 8 1.03 -25.25 11.62
CA CYS A 8 0.99 -23.79 11.46
C CYS A 8 -0.12 -23.15 12.31
N PHE A 9 -1.35 -23.70 12.25
CA PHE A 9 -2.48 -23.19 13.01
C PHE A 9 -2.28 -23.34 14.52
N SER A 10 -1.77 -24.51 14.95
CA SER A 10 -1.38 -24.74 16.34
C SER A 10 -0.33 -23.74 16.82
N ASN A 11 0.70 -23.47 16.00
CA ASN A 11 1.74 -22.50 16.34
C ASN A 11 1.19 -21.08 16.46
N ILE A 12 0.30 -20.65 15.56
CA ILE A 12 -0.38 -19.35 15.63
C ILE A 12 -1.18 -19.26 16.94
N TYR A 13 -1.94 -20.30 17.27
CA TYR A 13 -2.76 -20.35 18.48
C TYR A 13 -1.92 -20.38 19.76
N ILE A 14 -0.82 -21.11 19.80
CA ILE A 14 0.11 -21.16 20.94
C ILE A 14 0.75 -19.79 21.16
N ARG A 15 1.15 -19.10 20.09
CA ARG A 15 1.76 -17.77 20.13
C ARG A 15 0.77 -16.64 20.45
N ASN A 16 -0.53 -16.92 20.50
CA ASN A 16 -1.54 -15.99 20.95
C ASN A 16 -1.85 -16.21 22.45
N PRO A 17 -1.18 -15.49 23.38
CA PRO A 17 -1.34 -15.71 24.81
C PRO A 17 -2.75 -15.40 25.31
N LYS A 18 -3.46 -14.48 24.63
CA LYS A 18 -4.83 -14.09 24.98
C LYS A 18 -5.89 -15.06 24.44
N LYS A 19 -5.48 -16.04 23.62
CA LYS A 19 -6.37 -17.03 22.96
C LYS A 19 -7.56 -16.39 22.23
N GLN A 20 -7.32 -15.18 21.71
CA GLN A 20 -8.30 -14.43 20.92
C GLN A 20 -8.28 -14.90 19.46
N VAL A 21 -9.16 -14.34 18.64
CA VAL A 21 -9.15 -14.58 17.20
C VAL A 21 -7.79 -14.16 16.63
N SER A 22 -7.11 -15.06 15.93
CA SER A 22 -5.91 -14.75 15.15
C SER A 22 -6.29 -14.50 13.71
N VAL A 23 -5.70 -13.50 13.07
CA VAL A 23 -6.01 -13.16 11.67
C VAL A 23 -4.77 -13.40 10.81
N LEU A 24 -4.94 -14.19 9.75
CA LEU A 24 -3.94 -14.37 8.71
C LEU A 24 -4.34 -13.50 7.51
N VAL A 25 -3.49 -12.55 7.15
CA VAL A 25 -3.74 -11.61 6.05
C VAL A 25 -2.98 -12.07 4.81
N PHE A 26 -3.72 -12.31 3.73
CA PHE A 26 -3.18 -12.55 2.40
C PHE A 26 -3.30 -11.25 1.61
N ASP A 27 -2.20 -10.50 1.55
CA ASP A 27 -2.16 -9.20 0.88
C ASP A 27 -1.78 -9.31 -0.60
N ASN A 28 -2.26 -8.38 -1.42
CA ASN A 28 -2.03 -8.30 -2.87
C ASN A 28 -2.27 -9.62 -3.62
N LEU A 29 -3.46 -10.23 -3.44
CA LEU A 29 -3.77 -11.53 -4.02
C LEU A 29 -3.66 -11.57 -5.55
N GLU A 30 -3.85 -10.44 -6.23
CA GLU A 30 -3.71 -10.31 -7.68
C GLU A 30 -2.35 -10.77 -8.20
N THR A 31 -1.30 -10.71 -7.38
CA THR A 31 0.05 -11.15 -7.75
C THR A 31 0.14 -12.65 -8.02
N ILE A 32 -0.77 -13.45 -7.48
CA ILE A 32 -0.78 -14.92 -7.63
C ILE A 32 -1.89 -15.43 -8.56
N PHE A 33 -2.70 -14.57 -9.19
CA PHE A 33 -3.81 -14.98 -10.07
C PHE A 33 -3.38 -15.85 -11.24
N HIS A 34 -2.16 -15.65 -11.76
CA HIS A 34 -1.61 -16.45 -12.85
C HIS A 34 -1.16 -17.85 -12.41
N SER A 35 -1.07 -18.11 -11.11
CA SER A 35 -0.65 -19.40 -10.56
C SER A 35 -1.87 -20.20 -10.10
N GLU A 36 -2.44 -20.99 -11.02
CA GLU A 36 -3.55 -21.89 -10.72
C GLU A 36 -3.26 -22.78 -9.49
N LYS A 37 -2.02 -23.27 -9.38
CA LYS A 37 -1.57 -24.09 -8.26
C LYS A 37 -1.73 -23.39 -6.91
N LEU A 38 -1.28 -22.14 -6.78
CA LEU A 38 -1.34 -21.38 -5.53
C LEU A 38 -2.77 -21.01 -5.17
N MET A 39 -3.55 -20.64 -6.18
CA MET A 39 -4.95 -20.27 -5.99
C MET A 39 -5.82 -21.49 -5.64
N ASP A 40 -5.55 -22.66 -6.22
CA ASP A 40 -6.19 -23.93 -5.83
C ASP A 40 -5.81 -24.32 -4.39
N GLU A 41 -4.55 -24.12 -4.00
CA GLU A 41 -4.11 -24.34 -2.63
C GLU A 41 -4.86 -23.41 -1.67
N LEU A 42 -4.97 -22.11 -1.98
CA LEU A 42 -5.75 -21.16 -1.18
C LEU A 42 -7.23 -21.55 -1.07
N GLY A 43 -7.85 -21.97 -2.18
CA GLY A 43 -9.22 -22.46 -2.18
C GLY A 43 -9.41 -23.65 -1.24
N ASN A 44 -8.48 -24.61 -1.25
CA ASN A 44 -8.49 -25.73 -0.32
C ASN A 44 -8.29 -25.28 1.13
N LEU A 45 -7.43 -24.30 1.40
CA LEU A 45 -7.26 -23.75 2.75
C LEU A 45 -8.54 -23.11 3.28
N ILE A 46 -9.26 -22.35 2.45
CA ILE A 46 -10.54 -21.73 2.83
C ILE A 46 -11.57 -22.81 3.21
N VAL A 47 -11.66 -23.90 2.44
CA VAL A 47 -12.56 -25.02 2.75
C VAL A 47 -12.18 -25.71 4.07
N LEU A 48 -10.89 -25.84 4.35
CA LEU A 48 -10.40 -26.50 5.57
C LEU A 48 -10.67 -25.69 6.84
N LEU A 49 -10.93 -24.38 6.76
CA LEU A 49 -11.21 -23.54 7.94
C LEU A 49 -12.44 -24.02 8.73
N ASP A 50 -13.43 -24.61 8.05
CA ASP A 50 -14.66 -25.11 8.69
C ASP A 50 -14.51 -26.49 9.32
N ASP A 51 -13.44 -27.23 8.97
CA ASP A 51 -13.19 -28.52 9.58
C ASP A 51 -12.83 -28.30 11.06
N ARG A 52 -13.51 -29.03 11.95
CA ARG A 52 -13.35 -28.94 13.41
C ARG A 52 -11.89 -28.99 13.85
N ARG A 53 -11.03 -29.69 13.11
CA ARG A 53 -9.58 -29.80 13.39
C ARG A 53 -8.84 -28.47 13.25
N TYR A 54 -9.30 -27.56 12.39
CA TYR A 54 -8.69 -26.24 12.19
C TYR A 54 -9.48 -25.14 12.91
N ALA A 55 -10.80 -25.23 12.93
CA ALA A 55 -11.69 -24.26 13.59
C ALA A 55 -11.35 -24.05 15.08
N GLN A 56 -10.87 -25.10 15.78
CA GLN A 56 -10.46 -25.03 17.18
C GLN A 56 -9.36 -23.99 17.47
N TYR A 57 -8.58 -23.59 16.46
CA TYR A 57 -7.48 -22.62 16.62
C TYR A 57 -7.92 -21.17 16.43
N ASN A 58 -9.21 -20.93 16.14
CA ASN A 58 -9.81 -19.59 16.03
C ASN A 58 -9.03 -18.64 15.09
N VAL A 59 -8.61 -19.15 13.94
CA VAL A 59 -7.90 -18.39 12.90
C VAL A 59 -8.90 -17.93 11.84
N LYS A 60 -8.90 -16.63 11.53
CA LYS A 60 -9.63 -16.03 10.41
C LYS A 60 -8.68 -15.68 9.29
N PHE A 61 -9.14 -15.80 8.05
CA PHE A 61 -8.42 -15.29 6.89
C PHE A 61 -8.98 -13.94 6.48
N VAL A 62 -8.10 -12.99 6.18
CA VAL A 62 -8.42 -11.74 5.50
C VAL A 62 -7.68 -11.76 4.18
N ILE A 63 -8.43 -11.64 3.09
CA ILE A 63 -7.88 -11.64 1.74
C ILE A 63 -8.02 -10.22 1.22
N VAL A 64 -6.89 -9.60 0.87
CA VAL A 64 -6.82 -8.25 0.33
C VAL A 64 -6.43 -8.35 -1.14
N GLY A 65 -7.22 -7.69 -1.99
CA GLY A 65 -7.04 -7.66 -3.43
C GLY A 65 -8.29 -7.09 -4.10
N VAL A 66 -8.28 -7.08 -5.43
CA VAL A 66 -9.42 -6.56 -6.22
C VAL A 66 -10.62 -7.50 -6.10
N PRO A 67 -11.76 -7.10 -5.49
CA PRO A 67 -12.88 -8.01 -5.20
C PRO A 67 -13.41 -8.74 -6.44
N SER A 68 -13.55 -8.01 -7.55
CA SER A 68 -14.03 -8.58 -8.82
C SER A 68 -13.10 -9.68 -9.35
N GLY A 69 -11.78 -9.49 -9.28
CA GLY A 69 -10.80 -10.48 -9.73
C GLY A 69 -10.80 -11.74 -8.85
N ILE A 70 -10.95 -11.58 -7.54
CA ILE A 70 -11.03 -12.69 -6.58
C ILE A 70 -12.30 -13.53 -6.85
N ILE A 71 -13.44 -12.86 -6.98
CA ILE A 71 -14.73 -13.53 -7.26
C ILE A 71 -14.68 -14.23 -8.61
N GLU A 72 -14.18 -13.55 -9.65
CA GLU A 72 -14.06 -14.11 -10.99
C GLU A 72 -13.17 -15.37 -10.99
N TYR A 73 -12.03 -15.34 -10.29
CA TYR A 73 -11.18 -16.53 -10.21
C TYR A 73 -11.91 -17.71 -9.57
N PHE A 74 -12.45 -17.53 -8.36
CA PHE A 74 -13.12 -18.62 -7.64
C PHE A 74 -14.39 -19.10 -8.34
N SER A 75 -14.98 -18.29 -9.23
CA SER A 75 -16.09 -18.69 -10.11
C SER A 75 -15.71 -19.71 -11.18
N LYS A 76 -14.43 -19.74 -11.61
CA LYS A 76 -13.92 -20.66 -12.63
C LYS A 76 -13.47 -22.00 -12.03
N THR A 77 -13.37 -22.12 -10.71
CA THR A 77 -12.90 -23.32 -10.00
C THR A 77 -14.06 -24.28 -9.65
N LYS A 78 -13.79 -25.59 -9.60
CA LYS A 78 -14.79 -26.65 -9.35
C LYS A 78 -15.52 -26.58 -8.00
N ASN A 79 -15.01 -25.81 -7.02
CA ASN A 79 -15.55 -25.73 -5.65
C ASN A 79 -16.26 -24.40 -5.34
N LEU A 80 -16.77 -23.72 -6.38
CA LEU A 80 -17.43 -22.40 -6.35
C LEU A 80 -18.42 -22.21 -5.20
N THR A 81 -19.41 -23.09 -5.08
CA THR A 81 -20.52 -22.92 -4.12
C THR A 81 -20.05 -23.02 -2.66
N THR A 82 -19.01 -23.79 -2.40
CA THR A 82 -18.44 -23.93 -1.06
C THR A 82 -17.60 -22.68 -0.73
N ILE A 83 -16.72 -22.23 -1.62
CA ILE A 83 -15.82 -21.11 -1.32
C ILE A 83 -16.57 -19.78 -1.30
N SER A 84 -17.47 -19.53 -2.26
CA SER A 84 -18.20 -18.26 -2.37
C SER A 84 -19.09 -17.97 -1.17
N ASN A 85 -19.71 -18.97 -0.57
CA ASN A 85 -20.52 -18.81 0.66
C ASN A 85 -19.68 -18.46 1.91
N ARG A 86 -18.34 -18.54 1.82
CA ARG A 86 -17.41 -18.30 2.93
C ARG A 86 -16.62 -16.99 2.77
N LEU A 87 -16.65 -16.41 1.57
CA LEU A 87 -16.06 -15.11 1.29
C LEU A 87 -17.12 -14.05 1.55
N SER A 88 -16.88 -13.23 2.57
CA SER A 88 -17.66 -12.00 2.81
C SER A 88 -16.79 -10.80 2.49
N GLU A 89 -17.27 -9.93 1.63
CA GLU A 89 -16.62 -8.64 1.37
C GLU A 89 -16.77 -7.74 2.60
N ILE A 90 -15.66 -7.18 3.06
CA ILE A 90 -15.69 -6.12 4.06
C ILE A 90 -16.06 -4.84 3.34
N SER A 91 -17.01 -4.08 3.89
CA SER A 91 -17.40 -2.78 3.33
C SER A 91 -16.17 -1.91 3.10
N GLU A 92 -16.12 -1.24 1.95
CA GLU A 92 -15.03 -0.34 1.60
C GLU A 92 -14.80 0.67 2.74
N VAL A 93 -13.54 0.84 3.15
CA VAL A 93 -13.18 1.84 4.14
C VAL A 93 -13.34 3.21 3.48
N THR A 94 -14.47 3.87 3.77
CA THR A 94 -14.77 5.18 3.23
C THR A 94 -13.95 6.28 3.91
N ARG A 95 -14.27 7.53 3.56
CA ARG A 95 -13.76 8.73 4.22
C ARG A 95 -14.01 8.67 5.73
N LEU A 96 -13.04 9.14 6.49
CA LEU A 96 -13.17 9.43 7.90
C LEU A 96 -14.10 10.64 8.08
N ASN A 97 -14.95 10.58 9.08
CA ASN A 97 -15.73 11.74 9.51
C ASN A 97 -14.84 12.74 10.28
N ALA A 98 -15.36 13.95 10.54
CA ALA A 98 -14.60 15.00 11.21
C ALA A 98 -14.08 14.56 12.59
N ASP A 99 -14.89 13.86 13.39
CA ASP A 99 -14.49 13.41 14.73
C ASP A 99 -13.37 12.36 14.67
N GLN A 100 -13.39 11.48 13.67
CA GLN A 100 -12.34 10.50 13.41
C GLN A 100 -11.05 11.17 12.95
N VAL A 101 -11.12 12.22 12.12
CA VAL A 101 -9.96 13.01 11.71
C VAL A 101 -9.36 13.74 12.92
N THR A 102 -10.18 14.39 13.75
CA THR A 102 -9.74 15.00 15.01
C THR A 102 -9.07 13.99 15.94
N SER A 103 -9.68 12.82 16.13
CA SER A 103 -9.10 11.77 16.98
C SER A 103 -7.75 11.30 16.44
N PHE A 104 -7.66 11.13 15.12
CA PHE A 104 -6.42 10.75 14.44
C PHE A 104 -5.32 11.80 14.64
N ILE A 105 -5.63 13.08 14.41
CA ILE A 105 -4.67 14.18 14.59
C ILE A 105 -4.25 14.29 16.05
N LYS A 106 -5.19 14.17 16.99
CA LYS A 106 -4.88 14.20 18.42
C LYS A 106 -3.92 13.09 18.82
N SER A 107 -4.24 11.83 18.48
CA SER A 107 -3.39 10.70 18.84
C SER A 107 -2.02 10.81 18.17
N GLY A 108 -1.97 11.15 16.88
CA GLY A 108 -0.69 11.31 16.18
C GLY A 108 0.12 12.50 16.67
N PHE A 109 -0.42 13.71 16.59
CA PHE A 109 0.35 14.94 16.82
C PHE A 109 0.58 15.22 18.29
N ILE A 110 -0.39 14.96 19.17
CA ILE A 110 -0.29 15.32 20.59
C ILE A 110 0.20 14.14 21.43
N GLU A 111 -0.39 12.96 21.27
CA GLU A 111 -0.13 11.83 22.18
C GLU A 111 1.18 11.11 21.82
N GLU A 112 1.41 10.84 20.53
CA GLU A 112 2.60 10.12 20.07
C GLU A 112 3.78 11.05 19.78
N LEU A 113 3.58 12.10 18.99
CA LEU A 113 4.66 13.00 18.53
C LEU A 113 4.92 14.18 19.48
N MET A 114 4.02 14.44 20.43
CA MET A 114 4.14 15.52 21.40
C MET A 114 4.44 16.89 20.78
N ILE A 115 3.81 17.19 19.63
CA ILE A 115 3.93 18.48 18.95
C ILE A 115 3.35 19.57 19.87
N ASN A 116 4.14 20.61 20.10
CA ASN A 116 3.74 21.74 20.92
C ASN A 116 2.94 22.75 20.11
N PHE A 117 1.69 22.99 20.53
CA PHE A 117 0.83 24.03 19.96
C PHE A 117 0.74 25.20 20.94
N GLU A 118 1.16 26.39 20.51
CA GLU A 118 1.17 27.60 21.35
C GLU A 118 -0.21 28.02 21.86
N SER A 119 -1.28 27.64 21.14
CA SER A 119 -2.65 27.94 21.53
C SER A 119 -3.63 26.88 21.04
N SER A 120 -4.75 26.73 21.75
CA SER A 120 -5.87 25.89 21.32
C SER A 120 -6.46 26.35 19.98
N SER A 121 -6.43 27.65 19.69
CA SER A 121 -6.84 28.20 18.39
C SER A 121 -5.93 27.74 17.25
N LEU A 122 -4.62 27.65 17.48
CA LEU A 122 -3.68 27.16 16.47
C LEU A 122 -3.90 25.66 16.20
N TYR A 123 -4.07 24.88 17.26
CA TYR A 123 -4.41 23.46 17.13
C TYR A 123 -5.72 23.26 16.35
N LYS A 124 -6.76 24.02 16.68
CA LYS A 124 -8.05 23.95 15.97
C LYS A 124 -7.91 24.29 14.49
N LYS A 125 -7.08 25.28 14.15
CA LYS A 125 -6.78 25.64 12.76
C LYS A 125 -6.12 24.47 12.01
N TYR A 126 -5.20 23.74 12.64
CA TYR A 126 -4.61 22.55 12.04
C TYR A 126 -5.65 21.46 11.79
N GLU A 127 -6.50 21.16 12.76
CA GLU A 127 -7.57 20.16 12.60
C GLU A 127 -8.47 20.49 11.41
N ASP A 128 -8.98 21.73 11.38
CA ASP A 128 -9.94 22.16 10.36
C ASP A 128 -9.29 22.20 8.97
N HIS A 129 -8.04 22.68 8.88
CA HIS A 129 -7.29 22.73 7.62
C HIS A 129 -6.97 21.34 7.08
N ILE A 130 -6.46 20.45 7.93
CA ILE A 130 -6.12 19.08 7.55
C ILE A 130 -7.38 18.32 7.10
N ALA A 131 -8.48 18.43 7.85
CA ALA A 131 -9.75 17.81 7.48
C ALA A 131 -10.24 18.31 6.11
N TRP A 132 -10.12 19.62 5.86
CA TRP A 132 -10.53 20.25 4.60
C TRP A 132 -9.66 19.81 3.41
N VAL A 133 -8.33 19.91 3.52
CA VAL A 133 -7.39 19.57 2.42
C VAL A 133 -7.49 18.10 2.04
N THR A 134 -7.61 17.23 3.03
CA THR A 134 -7.56 15.77 2.83
C THR A 134 -8.92 15.17 2.52
N ASN A 135 -9.99 15.91 2.83
CA ASN A 135 -11.39 15.50 2.68
C ASN A 135 -11.70 14.18 3.40
N GLY A 136 -11.03 13.95 4.54
CA GLY A 136 -11.15 12.73 5.34
C GLY A 136 -10.65 11.45 4.66
N ILE A 137 -9.96 11.53 3.53
CA ILE A 137 -9.43 10.34 2.85
C ILE A 137 -8.20 9.85 3.64
N PRO A 138 -8.21 8.64 4.22
CA PRO A 138 -7.14 8.18 5.12
C PRO A 138 -5.74 8.31 4.53
N GLN A 139 -5.53 7.86 3.29
CA GLN A 139 -4.22 7.95 2.65
C GLN A 139 -3.74 9.41 2.51
N ARG A 140 -4.63 10.32 2.08
CA ARG A 140 -4.28 11.73 1.95
C ARG A 140 -4.01 12.37 3.30
N LEU A 141 -4.78 11.98 4.32
CA LEU A 141 -4.60 12.40 5.70
C LEU A 141 -3.21 12.02 6.22
N HIS A 142 -2.82 10.75 6.06
CA HIS A 142 -1.48 10.28 6.44
C HIS A 142 -0.37 11.01 5.68
N GLU A 143 -0.48 11.12 4.35
CA GLU A 143 0.53 11.79 3.52
C GLU A 143 0.68 13.26 3.87
N TYR A 144 -0.43 13.98 4.07
CA TYR A 144 -0.40 15.40 4.40
C TYR A 144 0.14 15.64 5.82
N CYS A 145 -0.35 14.88 6.80
CA CYS A 145 0.14 14.98 8.18
C CYS A 145 1.64 14.70 8.27
N LEU A 146 2.16 13.77 7.46
CA LEU A 146 3.60 13.51 7.39
C LEU A 146 4.39 14.74 6.91
N GLU A 147 3.91 15.47 5.89
CA GLU A 147 4.57 16.70 5.46
C GLU A 147 4.57 17.77 6.54
N VAL A 148 3.46 17.93 7.27
CA VAL A 148 3.37 18.83 8.42
C VAL A 148 4.37 18.45 9.50
N CYS A 149 4.46 17.14 9.83
CA CYS A 149 5.39 16.64 10.83
C CYS A 149 6.84 16.97 10.50
N TYR A 150 7.26 16.87 9.23
CA TYR A 150 8.63 17.24 8.86
C TYR A 150 8.95 18.71 9.17
N PHE A 151 8.01 19.63 8.92
CA PHE A 151 8.21 21.03 9.26
C PHE A 151 8.24 21.27 10.78
N CYS A 152 7.41 20.55 11.55
CA CYS A 152 7.44 20.61 13.01
C CYS A 152 8.75 20.04 13.56
N GLU A 153 9.20 18.88 13.07
CA GLU A 153 10.43 18.21 13.48
C GLU A 153 11.67 19.10 13.27
N GLU A 154 11.78 19.71 12.08
CA GLU A 154 12.85 20.68 11.75
C GLU A 154 12.86 21.92 12.68
N ASN A 155 11.77 22.15 13.42
CA ASN A 155 11.57 23.31 14.28
C ASN A 155 11.28 22.90 15.74
N ASN A 156 11.97 21.86 16.23
CA ASN A 156 11.89 21.37 17.61
C ASN A 156 10.46 20.95 18.03
N TRP A 157 9.74 20.29 17.13
CA TRP A 157 8.38 19.79 17.34
C TRP A 157 7.39 20.89 17.75
N SER A 158 7.61 22.13 17.32
CA SER A 158 6.70 23.24 17.58
C SER A 158 5.85 23.53 16.35
N ALA A 159 4.53 23.67 16.52
CA ALA A 159 3.60 24.04 15.47
C ALA A 159 3.58 25.56 15.24
N LYS A 160 3.54 25.99 13.98
CA LYS A 160 3.39 27.40 13.59
C LYS A 160 2.50 27.52 12.37
N ASP A 161 1.75 28.61 12.30
CA ASP A 161 0.78 28.84 11.23
C ASP A 161 1.33 28.65 9.82
N GLN A 162 2.55 29.14 9.59
CA GLN A 162 3.23 29.06 8.30
C GLN A 162 3.48 27.63 7.80
N TYR A 163 3.54 26.63 8.69
CA TYR A 163 3.85 25.26 8.29
C TYR A 163 2.71 24.59 7.53
N LEU A 164 1.46 25.01 7.73
CA LEU A 164 0.34 24.54 6.91
C LEU A 164 0.53 24.96 5.44
N ASN A 165 0.90 26.22 5.19
CA ASN A 165 1.14 26.71 3.82
C ASN A 165 2.34 26.02 3.17
N LEU A 166 3.41 25.75 3.92
CA LEU A 166 4.58 25.04 3.40
C LEU A 166 4.27 23.57 3.13
N ALA A 167 3.49 22.93 4.00
CA ALA A 167 2.98 21.57 3.80
C ALA A 167 2.08 21.48 2.57
N ASP A 168 1.18 22.44 2.35
CA ASP A 168 0.33 22.50 1.15
C ASP A 168 1.18 22.49 -0.12
N GLN A 169 2.18 23.38 -0.20
CA GLN A 169 3.06 23.47 -1.38
C GLN A 169 3.82 22.17 -1.63
N LYS A 170 4.41 21.59 -0.58
CA LYS A 170 5.22 20.37 -0.68
C LYS A 170 4.37 19.14 -1.02
N TRP A 171 3.19 19.02 -0.39
CA TRP A 171 2.26 17.92 -0.62
C TRP A 171 1.66 17.97 -2.02
N VAL A 172 1.27 19.15 -2.51
CA VAL A 172 0.78 19.34 -3.88
C VAL A 172 1.90 19.03 -4.89
N ALA A 173 3.11 19.53 -4.68
CA ALA A 173 4.25 19.23 -5.56
C ALA A 173 4.52 17.71 -5.65
N LYS A 174 4.57 17.01 -4.51
CA LYS A 174 4.73 15.55 -4.46
C LYS A 174 3.60 14.82 -5.17
N SER A 175 2.35 15.26 -4.96
CA SER A 175 1.17 14.67 -5.59
C SER A 175 1.18 14.85 -7.10
N LEU A 176 1.57 16.03 -7.59
CA LEU A 176 1.71 16.32 -9.02
C LEU A 176 2.80 15.48 -9.66
N SER A 177 3.97 15.34 -9.03
CA SER A 177 5.03 14.47 -9.55
C SER A 177 4.61 13.01 -9.65
N LYS A 178 3.88 12.47 -8.65
CA LYS A 178 3.31 11.11 -8.71
C LYS A 178 2.35 10.97 -9.90
N ASN A 179 1.45 11.93 -10.09
CA ASN A 179 0.48 11.90 -11.18
C ASN A 179 1.14 12.10 -12.56
N TYR A 180 2.22 12.88 -12.63
CA TYR A 180 2.99 13.07 -13.86
C TYR A 180 3.53 11.74 -14.38
N VAL A 181 4.09 10.89 -13.51
CA VAL A 181 4.58 9.55 -13.92
C VAL A 181 3.46 8.69 -14.49
N VAL A 182 2.26 8.75 -13.91
CA VAL A 182 1.09 8.02 -14.43
C VAL A 182 0.66 8.56 -15.78
N ILE A 183 0.60 9.89 -15.94
CA ILE A 183 0.25 10.56 -17.20
C ILE A 183 1.29 10.25 -18.28
N ASP A 184 2.58 10.36 -17.97
CA ASP A 184 3.70 10.06 -18.85
C ASP A 184 3.65 8.60 -19.31
N ASN A 185 3.43 7.65 -18.40
CA ASN A 185 3.22 6.24 -18.74
C ASN A 185 2.03 6.04 -19.70
N ILE A 186 0.91 6.73 -19.49
CA ILE A 186 -0.27 6.64 -20.37
C ILE A 186 0.02 7.29 -21.73
N MET A 187 0.68 8.44 -21.76
CA MET A 187 1.04 9.15 -22.99
C MET A 187 2.04 8.34 -23.82
N ASN A 188 3.07 7.77 -23.19
CA ASN A 188 4.10 6.95 -23.84
C ASN A 188 3.59 5.54 -24.19
N SER A 189 2.57 5.02 -23.50
CA SER A 189 1.91 3.75 -23.86
C SER A 189 1.14 3.82 -25.19
N LYS A 190 0.71 5.02 -25.60
CA LYS A 190 0.05 5.22 -26.90
C LYS A 190 1.04 5.30 -28.06
N GLU A 191 2.28 5.75 -27.82
CA GLU A 191 3.31 5.79 -28.86
C GLU A 191 3.88 4.40 -29.19
N THR A 192 3.78 3.42 -28.29
CA THR A 192 4.42 2.10 -28.46
C THR A 192 3.57 1.04 -29.17
N THR A 193 2.39 1.37 -29.70
CA THR A 193 1.60 0.42 -30.54
C THR A 193 1.87 0.61 -32.05
N VAL A 194 2.58 1.66 -32.46
CA VAL A 194 2.98 1.88 -33.86
C VAL A 194 4.51 1.94 -33.92
N GLY A 195 5.08 0.74 -33.97
CA GLY A 195 6.45 0.34 -34.34
C GLY A 195 7.59 1.36 -34.31
N THR A 196 8.65 1.03 -33.57
CA THR A 196 9.99 0.87 -34.16
C THR A 196 10.84 -0.05 -33.28
N GLU A 197 11.24 -1.21 -33.81
CA GLU A 197 12.48 -1.87 -33.40
C GLU A 197 13.63 -0.89 -33.59
N ILE A 198 14.24 -0.40 -32.51
CA ILE A 198 15.60 0.14 -32.58
C ILE A 198 16.45 -0.61 -31.56
N LEU A 199 17.09 -1.66 -32.08
CA LEU A 199 18.32 -2.24 -31.58
C LEU A 199 19.34 -1.12 -31.32
N GLN A 200 19.74 -0.92 -30.05
CA GLN A 200 21.00 -0.24 -29.77
C GLN A 200 22.10 -1.29 -29.63
N THR A 201 22.86 -1.45 -30.71
CA THR A 201 24.18 -2.06 -30.71
C THR A 201 25.16 -1.14 -29.95
N SER A 202 25.78 -1.66 -28.90
CA SER A 202 26.87 -0.98 -28.20
C SER A 202 28.13 -1.04 -29.08
N THR A 203 28.45 0.05 -29.77
CA THR A 203 29.73 0.21 -30.47
C THR A 203 30.85 0.44 -29.44
N ALA A 204 31.71 -0.55 -29.26
CA ALA A 204 32.93 -0.44 -28.48
C ALA A 204 33.84 0.65 -29.08
N ARG A 205 34.16 1.68 -28.29
CA ARG A 205 35.22 2.66 -28.61
C ARG A 205 36.56 1.95 -28.61
N SER A 206 37.12 1.71 -29.80
CA SER A 206 38.55 1.46 -29.99
C SER A 206 39.30 2.78 -29.86
N GLN A 207 40.12 2.91 -28.82
CA GLN A 207 41.21 3.89 -28.80
C GLN A 207 42.31 3.38 -29.72
N SER A 208 42.49 4.00 -30.88
CA SER A 208 43.67 3.82 -31.73
C SER A 208 44.76 4.78 -31.30
N THR A 209 45.85 4.20 -30.84
CA THR A 209 47.19 4.76 -30.62
C THR A 209 47.69 5.64 -31.76
N SER A 210 48.17 6.83 -31.43
CA SER A 210 49.02 7.66 -32.28
C SER A 210 50.50 7.44 -31.95
N ALA A 211 51.27 6.91 -32.88
CA ALA A 211 52.72 7.09 -32.93
C ALA A 211 53.20 7.09 -34.40
N SER A 212 53.74 8.24 -34.76
CA SER A 212 54.51 8.66 -35.94
C SER A 212 55.42 7.62 -36.61
N SER A 213 55.46 7.63 -37.95
CA SER A 213 56.65 8.04 -38.74
C SER A 213 56.42 7.87 -40.26
N SER A 214 56.42 9.00 -41.00
CA SER A 214 56.80 9.10 -42.43
C SER A 214 58.31 8.78 -42.59
N PRO A 215 58.93 8.55 -43.79
CA PRO A 215 58.61 9.17 -45.09
C PRO A 215 58.88 8.37 -46.39
N GLU A 216 58.15 8.73 -47.46
CA GLU A 216 58.58 8.79 -48.88
C GLU A 216 57.68 9.91 -49.46
N SER A 217 58.12 11.03 -50.05
CA SER A 217 59.34 11.45 -50.77
C SER A 217 59.50 12.97 -50.61
#